data_AF-A0A958P4W9-F1
#
_entry.id   AF-A0A958P4W9-F1
#
_cell.length_a   1.000
_cell.length_b   1.000
_cell.length_c   1.000
_cell.angle_alpha   90.00
_cell.angle_beta   90.00
_cell.angle_gamma   90.00
#
_symmetry.space_group_name_H-M   'P 1'
#
loop_
_entity.id
_entity.type
_entity.pdbx_description
1 polymer ?
#
loop_
_entity_poly.entity_id
_entity_poly.type
_entity_poly.pdbx_seq_one_letter_code
_entity_poly.pdbx_strand_id
1 'polypeptide(L)'
;KKDITQTYDEKDPSINDFYSTYDPFEVTLLDKKDYQNYIKKLDEKDLELLNSKINYYNVTFENIGGLVMPLILNFTFKDGETKELRIPAEIWVKNDTKISKTFFFEKEVISIELDPWLETADVDLTNNNWPAKVQPSKFELFKQREYKWDSDSKENPMQRAERNKKALKSGDLEKENTKETDGDEK
;
A
#
# COMPACT_ATOMS: atom_id res chain seq x y z
N LYS A 1 -30.90 5.37 11.52
CA LYS A 1 -31.13 4.07 10.83
C LYS A 1 -31.61 3.09 11.89
N LYS A 2 -32.72 2.38 11.66
CA LYS A 2 -33.15 1.30 12.57
C LYS A 2 -32.41 0.04 12.13
N ASP A 3 -31.58 -0.51 13.01
CA ASP A 3 -30.93 -1.79 12.76
C ASP A 3 -31.96 -2.92 12.85
N ILE A 4 -31.83 -3.89 11.95
CA ILE A 4 -32.71 -5.05 11.86
C ILE A 4 -32.22 -6.03 12.94
N THR A 5 -33.09 -6.43 13.87
CA THR A 5 -32.65 -7.19 15.05
C THR A 5 -32.25 -8.64 14.74
N GLN A 6 -32.84 -9.25 13.71
CA GLN A 6 -32.56 -10.61 13.22
C GLN A 6 -32.88 -10.71 11.72
N THR A 7 -32.09 -11.45 10.96
CA THR A 7 -32.37 -11.77 9.56
C THR A 7 -33.37 -12.94 9.45
N TYR A 8 -33.98 -13.15 8.28
CA TYR A 8 -34.91 -14.26 8.08
C TYR A 8 -34.20 -15.62 8.14
N ASP A 9 -32.97 -15.69 7.66
CA ASP A 9 -32.12 -16.89 7.67
C ASP A 9 -31.77 -17.34 9.10
N GLU A 10 -31.65 -16.40 10.04
CA GLU A 10 -31.46 -16.69 11.47
C GLU A 10 -32.72 -17.24 12.15
N LYS A 11 -33.92 -16.89 11.64
CA LYS A 11 -35.20 -17.38 12.18
C LYS A 11 -35.64 -18.70 11.57
N ASP A 12 -35.30 -18.94 10.31
CA ASP A 12 -35.61 -20.16 9.59
C ASP A 12 -34.36 -20.70 8.88
N PRO A 13 -33.64 -21.63 9.53
CA PRO A 13 -32.43 -22.23 8.95
C PRO A 13 -32.69 -23.04 7.67
N SER A 14 -33.95 -23.34 7.31
CA SER A 14 -34.27 -24.02 6.05
C SER A 14 -34.02 -23.16 4.81
N ILE A 15 -33.84 -21.85 5.00
CA ILE A 15 -33.53 -20.89 3.93
C ILE A 15 -32.03 -20.90 3.57
N ASN A 16 -31.17 -21.43 4.45
CA ASN A 16 -29.74 -21.55 4.19
C ASN A 16 -29.48 -22.57 3.08
N ASP A 17 -29.17 -22.05 1.88
CA ASP A 17 -28.72 -22.85 0.74
C ASP A 17 -27.18 -22.92 0.70
N PHE A 18 -26.64 -23.75 -0.20
CA PHE A 18 -25.22 -23.95 -0.48
C PHE A 18 -24.42 -22.64 -0.48
N TYR A 19 -24.93 -21.60 -1.15
CA TYR A 19 -24.26 -20.31 -1.27
C TYR A 19 -24.13 -19.50 0.04
N SER A 20 -24.81 -19.92 1.12
CA SER A 20 -24.77 -19.25 2.43
C SER A 20 -23.68 -19.81 3.34
N THR A 21 -23.32 -21.09 3.17
CA THR A 21 -22.30 -21.78 3.98
C THR A 21 -21.05 -22.15 3.20
N TYR A 22 -21.07 -22.02 1.87
CA TYR A 22 -19.94 -22.34 1.03
C TYR A 22 -18.79 -21.35 1.27
N ASP A 23 -17.67 -21.87 1.77
CA ASP A 23 -16.40 -21.15 1.84
C ASP A 23 -15.54 -21.49 0.60
N PRO A 24 -15.32 -20.53 -0.33
CA PRO A 24 -14.49 -20.75 -1.51
C PRO A 24 -13.03 -21.10 -1.20
N PHE A 25 -12.56 -20.89 0.03
CA PHE A 25 -11.18 -21.12 0.44
C PHE A 25 -10.99 -22.38 1.28
N GLU A 26 -12.08 -23.09 1.62
CA GLU A 26 -11.99 -24.33 2.39
C GLU A 26 -11.43 -25.47 1.51
N VAL A 27 -10.39 -26.14 2.00
CA VAL A 27 -9.77 -27.27 1.28
C VAL A 27 -10.62 -28.53 1.45
N THR A 28 -11.28 -28.95 0.38
CA THR A 28 -12.13 -30.16 0.39
C THR A 28 -11.30 -31.45 0.29
N LEU A 29 -11.93 -32.59 0.56
CA LEU A 29 -11.30 -33.90 0.35
C LEU A 29 -10.99 -34.17 -1.12
N LEU A 30 -11.80 -33.62 -2.02
CA LEU A 30 -11.61 -33.77 -3.46
C LEU A 30 -10.34 -33.01 -3.90
N ASP A 31 -10.15 -31.79 -3.41
CA ASP A 31 -8.95 -30.97 -3.67
C ASP A 31 -7.67 -31.68 -3.21
N LYS A 32 -7.70 -32.33 -2.04
CA LYS A 32 -6.56 -33.13 -1.55
C LYS A 32 -6.24 -34.30 -2.48
N LYS A 33 -7.27 -34.97 -3.00
CA LYS A 33 -7.10 -36.10 -3.94
C LYS A 33 -6.54 -35.62 -5.27
N ASP A 34 -7.06 -34.50 -5.78
CA ASP A 34 -6.60 -33.91 -7.04
C ASP A 34 -5.17 -33.41 -6.93
N TYR A 35 -4.80 -32.80 -5.80
CA TYR A 35 -3.42 -32.44 -5.48
C TYR A 35 -2.48 -33.65 -5.47
N GLN A 36 -2.87 -34.75 -4.81
CA GLN A 36 -2.05 -35.98 -4.82
C GLN A 36 -1.87 -36.55 -6.23
N ASN A 37 -2.92 -36.51 -7.05
CA ASN A 37 -2.84 -36.96 -8.44
C ASN A 37 -1.95 -36.05 -9.28
N TYR A 38 -1.96 -34.74 -9.02
CA TYR A 38 -1.07 -33.78 -9.65
C TYR A 38 0.39 -34.11 -9.33
N ILE A 39 0.75 -34.22 -8.04
CA ILE A 39 2.11 -34.54 -7.58
C ILE A 39 2.65 -35.84 -8.19
N LYS A 40 1.81 -36.88 -8.33
CA LYS A 40 2.21 -38.16 -8.95
C LYS A 40 2.56 -38.06 -10.44
N LYS A 41 2.10 -37.02 -11.13
CA LYS A 41 2.35 -36.80 -12.55
C LYS A 41 3.61 -35.96 -12.80
N LEU A 42 4.19 -35.35 -11.77
CA LEU A 42 5.36 -34.48 -11.91
C LEU A 42 6.64 -35.32 -11.98
N ASP A 43 7.57 -34.86 -12.80
CA ASP A 43 8.94 -35.39 -12.86
C ASP A 43 9.76 -34.92 -11.63
N GLU A 44 10.88 -35.57 -11.35
CA GLU A 44 11.76 -35.25 -10.21
C GLU A 44 12.20 -33.78 -10.19
N LYS A 45 12.50 -33.20 -11.36
CA LYS A 45 12.89 -31.80 -11.51
C LYS A 45 11.77 -30.82 -11.14
N ASP A 46 10.53 -31.16 -11.52
CA ASP A 46 9.37 -30.31 -11.23
C ASP A 46 9.01 -30.36 -9.75
N LEU A 47 9.23 -31.52 -9.10
CA LEU A 47 9.10 -31.65 -7.65
C LEU A 47 10.15 -30.83 -6.90
N GLU A 48 11.39 -30.79 -7.37
CA GLU A 48 12.43 -29.93 -6.80
C GLU A 48 12.05 -28.45 -6.92
N LEU A 49 11.56 -28.02 -8.10
CA LEU A 49 11.10 -26.66 -8.31
C LEU A 49 9.91 -26.31 -7.40
N LEU A 50 8.95 -27.22 -7.24
CA LEU A 50 7.79 -27.03 -6.37
C LEU A 50 8.19 -26.89 -4.89
N ASN A 51 9.21 -27.64 -4.46
CA ASN A 51 9.74 -27.58 -3.11
C ASN A 51 10.70 -26.39 -2.90
N SER A 52 11.26 -25.84 -3.98
CA SER A 52 12.01 -24.59 -3.93
C SER A 52 11.03 -23.48 -3.58
N LYS A 53 11.18 -22.88 -2.39
CA LYS A 53 10.33 -21.79 -1.88
C LYS A 53 10.57 -20.48 -2.62
N ILE A 54 10.65 -20.54 -3.95
CA ILE A 54 10.91 -19.43 -4.84
C ILE A 54 9.59 -18.74 -5.14
N ASN A 55 9.59 -17.43 -5.02
CA ASN A 55 8.49 -16.56 -5.37
C ASN A 55 8.64 -16.13 -6.83
N TYR A 56 7.57 -16.28 -7.61
CA TYR A 56 7.51 -15.87 -9.01
C TYR A 56 6.67 -14.59 -9.14
N TYR A 57 7.24 -13.58 -9.79
CA TYR A 57 6.59 -12.30 -10.02
C TYR A 57 6.49 -12.04 -11.51
N ASN A 58 5.28 -11.99 -12.06
CA ASN A 58 5.06 -11.56 -13.42
C ASN A 58 4.80 -10.05 -13.43
N VAL A 59 5.72 -9.28 -13.99
CA VAL A 59 5.59 -7.83 -14.11
C VAL A 59 5.34 -7.48 -15.56
N THR A 60 4.25 -6.75 -15.79
CA THR A 60 3.86 -6.26 -17.10
C THR A 60 4.22 -4.79 -17.22
N PHE A 61 4.92 -4.44 -18.30
CA PHE A 61 5.28 -3.06 -18.62
C PHE A 61 4.57 -2.63 -19.89
N GLU A 62 4.15 -1.38 -19.91
CA GLU A 62 3.48 -0.74 -21.04
C GLU A 62 4.28 0.50 -21.43
N ASN A 63 4.56 0.64 -22.73
CA ASN A 63 5.27 1.78 -23.28
C ASN A 63 4.26 2.84 -23.70
N ILE A 64 4.05 3.81 -22.82
CA ILE A 64 3.15 4.94 -23.06
C ILE A 64 3.96 6.08 -23.66
N GLY A 65 3.79 6.34 -24.96
CA GLY A 65 4.50 7.41 -25.68
C GLY A 65 5.37 6.93 -26.84
N GLY A 66 5.55 5.61 -27.00
CA GLY A 66 6.16 5.01 -28.19
C GLY A 66 7.68 5.17 -28.29
N LEU A 67 8.34 5.67 -27.24
CA LEU A 67 9.80 5.71 -27.17
C LEU A 67 10.30 4.46 -26.45
N VAL A 68 11.05 3.62 -27.15
CA VAL A 68 11.67 2.43 -26.52
C VAL A 68 12.77 2.86 -25.56
N MET A 69 12.67 2.43 -24.30
CA MET A 69 13.63 2.74 -23.25
C MET A 69 14.10 1.49 -22.51
N PRO A 70 15.33 1.48 -21.95
CA PRO A 70 15.74 0.42 -21.03
C PRO A 70 14.85 0.42 -19.79
N LEU A 71 14.58 -0.76 -19.24
CA LEU A 71 13.84 -0.89 -17.98
C LEU A 71 14.83 -1.04 -16.83
N ILE A 72 14.84 -0.05 -15.95
CA ILE A 72 15.68 -0.03 -14.75
C ILE A 72 14.77 -0.29 -13.56
N LEU A 73 14.92 -1.44 -12.91
CA LEU A 73 14.02 -1.88 -11.85
C LEU A 73 14.78 -2.00 -10.53
N ASN A 74 14.18 -1.50 -9.46
CA ASN A 74 14.65 -1.73 -8.11
C ASN A 74 13.61 -2.52 -7.32
N PHE A 75 14.01 -3.69 -6.85
CA PHE A 75 13.19 -4.59 -6.03
C PHE A 75 13.57 -4.40 -4.56
N THR A 76 12.60 -4.08 -3.71
CA THR A 76 12.77 -4.06 -2.25
C THR A 76 12.16 -5.31 -1.65
N PHE A 77 12.96 -6.10 -0.94
CA PHE A 77 12.52 -7.33 -0.28
C PHE A 77 12.03 -7.07 1.14
N LYS A 78 11.34 -8.07 1.70
CA LYS A 78 10.87 -8.06 3.09
C LYS A 78 11.96 -7.89 4.14
N ASP A 79 13.16 -8.37 3.83
CA ASP A 79 14.33 -8.25 4.70
C ASP A 79 14.96 -6.84 4.66
N GLY A 80 14.45 -5.94 3.81
CA GLY A 80 14.99 -4.58 3.59
C GLY A 80 16.14 -4.51 2.57
N GLU A 81 16.62 -5.65 2.07
CA GLU A 81 17.57 -5.68 0.96
C GLU A 81 16.94 -5.16 -0.33
N THR A 82 17.75 -4.47 -1.13
CA THR A 82 17.35 -3.96 -2.44
C THR A 82 18.15 -4.65 -3.55
N LYS A 83 17.51 -4.97 -4.66
CA LYS A 83 18.16 -5.53 -5.84
C LYS A 83 17.80 -4.72 -7.08
N GLU A 84 18.83 -4.18 -7.71
CA GLU A 84 18.74 -3.48 -8.97
C GLU A 84 18.87 -4.45 -10.15
N LEU A 85 18.00 -4.29 -11.15
CA LEU A 85 18.04 -5.02 -12.41
C LEU A 85 17.86 -4.05 -13.57
N ARG A 86 18.86 -4.00 -14.46
CA ARG A 86 18.82 -3.22 -15.70
C ARG A 86 18.54 -4.15 -16.87
N ILE A 87 17.50 -3.85 -17.63
CA ILE A 87 17.09 -4.60 -18.81
C ILE A 87 17.28 -3.68 -20.01
N PRO A 88 18.04 -4.09 -21.05
CA PRO A 88 18.23 -3.28 -22.23
C PRO A 88 16.92 -3.11 -23.02
N ALA A 89 16.87 -2.07 -23.86
CA ALA A 89 15.71 -1.77 -24.70
C ALA A 89 15.37 -2.88 -25.73
N GLU A 90 16.24 -3.87 -25.92
CA GLU A 90 15.98 -5.05 -26.77
C GLU A 90 14.75 -5.84 -26.36
N ILE A 91 14.28 -5.69 -25.12
CA ILE A 91 13.07 -6.36 -24.64
C ILE A 91 11.82 -5.96 -25.45
N TRP A 92 11.83 -4.79 -26.09
CA TRP A 92 10.73 -4.24 -26.90
C TRP A 92 10.70 -4.76 -28.35
N VAL A 93 11.68 -5.57 -28.79
CA VAL A 93 11.78 -6.00 -30.21
C VAL A 93 10.58 -6.82 -30.68
N LYS A 94 10.02 -7.68 -29.81
CA LYS A 94 8.86 -8.51 -30.16
C LYS A 94 7.53 -7.78 -30.04
N ASN A 95 7.45 -6.84 -29.10
CA ASN A 95 6.27 -6.02 -28.85
C ASN A 95 6.75 -4.72 -28.23
N ASP A 96 6.54 -3.62 -28.94
CA ASP A 96 6.96 -2.27 -28.59
C ASP A 96 5.97 -1.56 -27.66
N THR A 97 4.74 -2.08 -27.54
CA THR A 97 3.67 -1.51 -26.71
C THR A 97 3.60 -2.15 -25.33
N LYS A 98 3.63 -3.47 -25.24
CA LYS A 98 3.39 -4.20 -23.99
C LYS A 98 4.26 -5.44 -23.89
N ILE A 99 4.97 -5.55 -22.78
CA ILE A 99 5.82 -6.70 -22.47
C ILE A 99 5.48 -7.26 -21.09
N SER A 100 5.71 -8.54 -20.89
CA SER A 100 5.57 -9.18 -19.58
C SER A 100 6.81 -10.01 -19.31
N LYS A 101 7.38 -9.84 -18.13
CA LYS A 101 8.60 -10.52 -17.71
C LYS A 101 8.41 -11.14 -16.34
N THR A 102 8.76 -12.42 -16.25
CA THR A 102 8.75 -13.17 -15.00
C THR A 102 10.10 -13.04 -14.30
N PHE A 103 10.07 -12.68 -13.02
CA PHE A 103 11.20 -12.67 -12.11
C PHE A 103 11.03 -13.76 -11.07
N PHE A 104 12.13 -14.35 -10.64
CA PHE A 104 12.16 -15.40 -9.62
C PHE A 104 13.12 -14.99 -8.50
N PHE A 105 12.63 -15.00 -7.26
CA PHE A 105 13.41 -14.64 -6.07
C PHE A 105 13.06 -15.58 -4.92
N GLU A 106 14.04 -15.99 -4.13
CA GLU A 106 13.81 -16.75 -2.89
C GLU A 106 13.12 -15.88 -1.82
N LYS A 107 13.30 -14.57 -1.90
CA LYS A 107 12.77 -13.58 -0.95
C LYS A 107 11.47 -12.97 -1.46
N GLU A 108 10.60 -12.60 -0.53
CA GLU A 108 9.34 -11.92 -0.84
C GLU A 108 9.60 -10.44 -1.19
N VAL A 109 9.11 -10.00 -2.35
CA VAL A 109 9.20 -8.60 -2.83
C VAL A 109 8.04 -7.78 -2.23
N ILE A 110 8.38 -6.65 -1.61
CA ILE A 110 7.42 -5.68 -1.08
C ILE A 110 7.15 -4.56 -2.08
N SER A 111 8.18 -4.05 -2.73
CA SER A 111 8.08 -2.89 -3.61
C SER A 111 8.91 -3.07 -4.87
N ILE A 112 8.38 -2.59 -5.99
CA ILE A 112 9.04 -2.52 -7.28
C ILE A 112 8.98 -1.07 -7.74
N GLU A 113 10.13 -0.50 -8.06
CA GLU A 113 10.26 0.87 -8.54
C GLU A 113 10.90 0.84 -9.94
N LEU A 114 10.24 1.47 -10.90
CA LEU A 114 10.76 1.72 -12.23
C LEU A 114 11.54 3.04 -12.22
N ASP A 115 12.78 3.00 -12.68
CA ASP A 115 13.70 4.12 -12.82
C ASP A 115 13.84 5.00 -11.56
N PRO A 116 14.31 4.45 -10.43
CA PRO A 116 14.46 5.22 -9.19
C PRO A 116 15.53 6.31 -9.27
N TRP A 117 16.43 6.26 -10.25
CA TRP A 117 17.50 7.24 -10.48
C TRP A 117 17.16 8.28 -11.56
N LEU A 118 15.97 8.20 -12.17
CA LEU A 118 15.52 9.11 -13.22
C LEU A 118 16.52 9.17 -14.40
N GLU A 119 17.03 8.01 -14.82
CA GLU A 119 17.93 7.88 -15.98
C GLU A 119 17.14 7.93 -17.30
N THR A 120 15.84 7.65 -17.27
CA THR A 120 14.96 7.65 -18.44
C THR A 120 14.23 8.99 -18.57
N ALA A 121 13.86 9.33 -19.81
CA ALA A 121 13.18 10.59 -20.12
C ALA A 121 11.65 10.47 -19.94
N ASP A 122 11.22 9.91 -18.80
CA ASP A 122 9.80 9.76 -18.48
C ASP A 122 9.21 11.09 -17.95
N VAL A 123 7.96 11.35 -18.31
CA VAL A 123 7.22 12.57 -17.94
C VAL A 123 6.31 12.34 -16.73
N ASP A 124 5.91 11.09 -16.47
CA ASP A 124 4.98 10.74 -15.40
C ASP A 124 5.62 9.73 -14.45
N LEU A 125 5.92 10.16 -13.23
CA LEU A 125 6.53 9.30 -12.20
C LEU A 125 5.48 8.63 -11.30
N THR A 126 4.20 8.93 -11.50
CA THR A 126 3.14 8.50 -10.59
C THR A 126 2.80 7.01 -10.74
N ASN A 127 3.06 6.43 -11.92
CA ASN A 127 2.82 5.03 -12.27
C ASN A 127 4.06 4.13 -12.14
N ASN A 128 5.21 4.67 -11.74
CA ASN A 128 6.48 3.93 -11.68
C ASN A 128 6.66 3.09 -10.40
N ASN A 129 5.68 3.07 -9.51
CA ASN A 129 5.78 2.38 -8.22
C ASN A 129 4.70 1.32 -8.08
N TRP A 130 5.10 0.11 -7.67
CA TRP A 130 4.21 -0.92 -7.16
C TRP A 130 4.60 -1.28 -5.73
N PRO A 131 3.70 -1.22 -4.74
CA PRO A 131 2.34 -0.70 -4.84
C PRO A 131 2.31 0.80 -5.16
N ALA A 132 1.19 1.28 -5.71
CA ALA A 132 1.04 2.68 -6.11
C ALA A 132 1.20 3.61 -4.91
N LYS A 133 2.11 4.59 -5.03
CA LYS A 133 2.35 5.59 -3.99
C LYS A 133 1.61 6.87 -4.35
N VAL A 134 0.86 7.43 -3.40
CA VAL A 134 0.19 8.72 -3.60
C VAL A 134 1.25 9.82 -3.57
N GLN A 135 1.58 10.36 -4.74
CA GLN A 135 2.45 11.52 -4.85
C GLN A 135 1.60 12.80 -4.85
N PRO A 136 1.91 13.80 -4.00
CA PRO A 136 1.17 15.05 -3.96
C PRO A 136 1.36 15.82 -5.27
N SER A 137 0.27 16.36 -5.81
CA SER A 137 0.33 17.14 -7.05
C SER A 137 1.08 18.46 -6.82
N LYS A 138 1.67 19.03 -7.90
CA LYS A 138 2.32 20.36 -7.84
C LYS A 138 1.38 21.44 -7.29
N PHE A 139 0.09 21.34 -7.59
CA PHE A 139 -0.94 22.27 -7.11
C PHE A 139 -1.24 22.10 -5.62
N GLU A 140 -1.32 20.87 -5.11
CA GLU A 140 -1.46 20.60 -3.68
C GLU A 140 -0.23 21.06 -2.91
N LEU A 141 0.97 20.85 -3.45
CA LEU A 141 2.21 21.37 -2.86
C LEU A 141 2.23 22.91 -2.85
N PHE A 142 1.75 23.56 -3.92
CA PHE A 142 1.60 25.01 -3.98
C PHE A 142 0.62 25.53 -2.93
N LYS A 143 -0.58 24.94 -2.85
CA LYS A 143 -1.57 25.28 -1.81
C LYS A 143 -1.02 25.04 -0.41
N GLN A 144 -0.35 23.91 -0.18
CA GLN A 144 0.26 23.63 1.13
C GLN A 144 1.35 24.66 1.47
N ARG A 145 2.09 25.17 0.48
CA ARG A 145 3.06 26.25 0.67
C ARG A 145 2.38 27.60 0.94
N GLU A 146 1.31 27.92 0.24
CA GLU A 146 0.48 29.11 0.48
C GLU A 146 -0.13 29.07 1.89
N TYR A 147 -0.70 27.93 2.28
CA TYR A 147 -1.15 27.70 3.65
C TYR A 147 0.00 27.78 4.64
N LYS A 148 1.25 27.37 4.34
CA LYS A 148 2.39 27.52 5.26
C LYS A 148 2.93 28.94 5.35
N TRP A 149 2.78 29.76 4.31
CA TRP A 149 3.16 31.17 4.31
C TRP A 149 2.08 32.03 5.01
N ASP A 150 0.80 31.71 4.82
CA ASP A 150 -0.33 32.34 5.52
C ASP A 150 -0.59 31.74 6.92
N SER A 151 -0.09 30.52 7.17
CA SER A 151 -0.02 29.88 8.50
C SER A 151 1.36 30.09 9.15
N ASP A 152 1.86 31.33 9.14
CA ASP A 152 2.44 31.83 10.38
C ASP A 152 1.26 31.96 11.36
N SER A 153 0.83 30.81 11.89
CA SER A 153 -0.20 30.64 12.91
C SER A 153 0.30 31.18 14.26
N LYS A 154 0.85 32.40 14.27
CA LYS A 154 0.61 33.31 15.36
C LYS A 154 -0.80 33.81 15.16
N GLU A 155 -1.70 33.42 16.07
CA GLU A 155 -3.00 34.06 16.21
C GLU A 155 -2.85 35.57 15.97
N ASN A 156 -3.67 36.13 15.07
CA ASN A 156 -3.70 37.57 14.87
C ASN A 156 -3.88 38.24 16.25
N PRO A 157 -3.22 39.36 16.56
CA PRO A 157 -3.25 39.97 17.91
C PRO A 157 -4.66 40.15 18.48
N MET A 158 -5.65 40.37 17.60
CA MET A 158 -7.07 40.48 17.94
C MET A 158 -7.69 39.13 18.36
N GLN A 159 -7.40 38.04 17.65
CA GLN A 159 -7.87 36.69 18.02
C GLN A 159 -7.23 36.23 19.33
N ARG A 160 -5.95 36.53 19.53
CA ARG A 160 -5.23 36.26 20.78
C ARG A 160 -5.81 37.05 21.96
N ALA A 161 -6.19 38.32 21.74
CA ALA A 161 -6.87 39.15 22.72
C ALA A 161 -8.30 38.67 23.04
N GLU A 162 -9.07 38.23 22.05
CA GLU A 162 -10.39 37.63 22.25
C GLU A 162 -10.32 36.31 23.01
N ARG A 163 -9.33 35.47 22.68
CA ARG A 163 -9.08 34.22 23.39
C ARG A 163 -8.65 34.47 24.84
N ASN A 164 -7.80 35.47 25.08
CA ASN A 164 -7.43 35.89 26.44
C ASN A 164 -8.66 36.40 27.22
N LYS A 165 -9.52 37.24 26.60
CA LYS A 165 -10.79 37.67 27.22
C LYS A 165 -11.75 36.52 27.49
N LYS A 166 -11.82 35.52 26.62
CA LYS A 166 -12.62 34.30 26.85
C LYS A 166 -12.04 33.48 28.00
N ALA A 167 -10.73 33.25 28.05
CA ALA A 167 -10.06 32.52 29.12
C ALA A 167 -10.19 33.21 30.49
N LEU A 168 -10.11 34.55 30.54
CA LEU A 168 -10.36 35.36 31.73
C LEU A 168 -11.82 35.28 32.21
N LYS A 169 -12.78 35.12 31.29
CA LYS A 169 -14.20 34.96 31.62
C LYS A 169 -14.59 33.52 31.99
N SER A 170 -13.89 32.51 31.48
CA SER A 170 -14.13 31.10 31.79
C SER A 170 -13.42 30.62 33.06
N GLY A 171 -12.49 31.42 33.62
CA GLY A 171 -11.83 31.13 34.89
C GLY A 171 -10.83 29.97 34.82
N ASP A 172 -10.40 29.58 33.62
CA ASP A 172 -9.55 28.40 33.43
C ASP A 172 -8.08 28.64 33.84
N LEU A 173 -7.62 29.90 33.87
CA LEU A 173 -6.24 30.26 34.25
C LEU A 173 -5.99 30.29 35.77
N GLU A 174 -7.02 30.45 36.60
CA GLU A 174 -6.84 30.44 38.06
C GLU A 174 -6.70 29.02 38.65
N LYS A 175 -7.08 27.98 37.89
CA LYS A 175 -7.05 26.58 38.36
C LYS A 175 -5.69 25.89 38.22
N GLU A 176 -4.76 26.43 37.42
CA GLU A 176 -3.42 25.85 37.27
C GLU A 176 -2.43 26.36 38.33
N ASN A 177 -2.52 27.63 38.76
CA ASN A 177 -1.57 28.20 39.75
C ASN A 177 -1.83 27.80 41.21
N THR A 178 -2.98 27.20 41.54
CA THR A 178 -3.27 26.74 42.91
C THR A 178 -2.84 25.31 43.22
N LYS A 179 -2.21 24.58 42.27
CA LYS A 179 -1.72 23.21 42.51
C LYS A 179 -0.22 23.08 42.85
N GLU A 180 0.56 24.17 42.80
CA GLU A 180 2.01 24.11 43.05
C GLU A 180 2.47 24.69 44.40
N THR A 181 1.56 25.07 45.31
CA THR A 181 1.96 25.73 46.59
C THR A 181 1.59 25.03 47.90
N ASP A 182 0.94 23.86 47.90
CA ASP A 182 0.65 23.10 49.14
C ASP A 182 1.28 21.70 49.11
N GLY A 183 2.61 21.63 49.07
CA GLY A 183 3.33 20.38 49.03
C GLY A 183 4.78 20.45 49.51
N ASP A 184 5.08 21.25 50.53
CA ASP A 184 6.31 21.14 51.32
C ASP A 184 6.18 21.86 52.68
N GLU A 185 5.84 21.10 53.74
CA GLU A 185 6.47 21.12 55.08
C GLU A 185 5.57 20.47 56.17
N LYS A 186 5.97 19.26 56.61
CA LYS A 186 5.62 18.53 57.86
C LYS A 186 4.21 17.98 58.08
#